data_AF-A0A5E4GGY9-F1
#
_entry.id   AF-A0A5E4GGY9-F1
#
_cell.length_a   1.000
_cell.length_b   1.000
_cell.length_c   1.000
_cell.angle_alpha   90.00
_cell.angle_beta   90.00
_cell.angle_gamma   90.00
#
_symmetry.space_group_name_H-M   'P 1'
#
loop_
_entity.id
_entity.type
_entity.pdbx_description
1 polymer ?
#
loop_
_entity_poly.entity_id
_entity_poly.type
_entity_poly.pdbx_seq_one_letter_code
_entity_poly.pdbx_strand_id
1 'polypeptide(L)'
;MAISIEQPELVDYNVENERQRSVEEFYQLNHINQTYDFVKRMREEYKKLNRVEMSIWECCELLNEVVDDSDPDLDEPQIKQLLQTAEAIRKDYPNEDWLHLTALIHDLGKVLLLPSFGGLPQWAVVRDTHPLGCAFDEYIVHHKYFKENLDYNNPSYNTKYGIYSQGCGLENVVMSWGHDEYMYLVAKENGTTLPQVVLFIVRYHSFYPLHKAGAYEHLMNKEDQENLKWLKIINKV
;
A
#
# COMPACT_ATOMS: atom_id res chain seq x y z
N MET A 1 -27.51 1.52 24.83
CA MET A 1 -26.06 1.32 24.97
C MET A 1 -25.40 2.32 24.03
N ALA A 2 -24.81 3.38 24.56
CA ALA A 2 -24.14 4.39 23.73
C ALA A 2 -22.70 3.94 23.53
N ILE A 3 -22.29 3.76 22.27
CA ILE A 3 -20.91 3.48 21.90
C ILE A 3 -20.28 4.85 21.64
N SER A 4 -19.42 5.29 22.55
CA SER A 4 -18.56 6.46 22.35
C SER A 4 -17.48 6.07 21.35
N ILE A 5 -17.47 6.72 20.19
CA ILE A 5 -16.34 6.65 19.26
C ILE A 5 -15.39 7.75 19.72
N GLU A 6 -14.29 7.38 20.37
CA GLU A 6 -13.20 8.31 20.64
C GLU A 6 -12.60 8.76 19.29
N GLN A 7 -12.43 10.07 19.14
CA GLN A 7 -11.70 10.63 17.99
C GLN A 7 -10.23 10.24 18.13
N PRO A 8 -9.53 9.90 17.03
CA PRO A 8 -8.10 9.63 17.09
C PRO A 8 -7.37 10.90 17.54
N GLU A 9 -6.65 10.80 18.65
CA GLU A 9 -5.76 11.86 19.13
C GLU A 9 -4.67 12.09 18.08
N LEU A 10 -4.40 13.37 17.79
CA LEU A 10 -3.25 13.77 16.97
C LEU A 10 -1.97 13.31 17.68
N VAL A 11 -1.28 12.34 17.08
CA VAL A 11 0.01 11.81 17.58
C VAL A 11 1.00 12.96 17.79
N ASP A 12 1.43 13.13 19.05
CA ASP A 12 2.51 14.03 19.44
C ASP A 12 3.86 13.39 19.08
N TYR A 13 4.54 13.94 18.08
CA TYR A 13 5.83 13.46 17.57
C TYR A 13 7.02 13.70 18.53
N ASN A 14 6.80 14.18 19.76
CA ASN A 14 7.87 14.61 20.69
C ASN A 14 8.26 13.60 21.79
N VAL A 15 7.75 12.37 21.79
CA VAL A 15 8.18 11.32 22.73
C VAL A 15 8.83 10.18 21.94
N GLU A 16 10.17 10.13 21.90
CA GLU A 16 10.97 9.04 21.31
C GLU A 16 10.72 7.70 22.04
N ASN A 17 9.60 7.05 21.73
CA ASN A 17 9.29 5.71 22.20
C ASN A 17 10.00 4.66 21.32
N GLU A 18 10.28 3.46 21.85
CA GLU A 18 10.90 2.35 21.11
C GLU A 18 10.16 2.03 19.80
N ARG A 19 8.83 2.21 19.80
CA ARG A 19 7.97 2.07 18.62
C ARG A 19 8.28 3.10 17.52
N GLN A 20 8.64 4.35 17.86
CA GLN A 20 9.03 5.32 16.84
C GLN A 20 10.36 4.95 16.19
N ARG A 21 11.30 4.41 16.98
CA ARG A 21 12.57 3.89 16.43
C ARG A 21 12.34 2.69 15.52
N SER A 22 11.46 1.76 15.89
CA SER A 22 11.15 0.61 15.02
C SER A 22 10.50 1.04 13.70
N VAL A 23 9.62 2.05 13.73
CA VAL A 23 9.00 2.63 12.52
C VAL A 23 10.02 3.35 11.65
N GLU A 24 10.95 4.12 12.24
CA GLU A 24 12.00 4.79 11.48
C GLU A 24 13.00 3.80 10.87
N GLU A 25 13.42 2.77 11.62
CA GLU A 25 14.27 1.67 11.14
C GLU A 25 13.59 0.90 10.00
N PHE A 26 12.28 0.66 10.12
CA PHE A 26 11.47 0.08 9.06
C PHE A 26 11.56 0.91 7.77
N TYR A 27 11.34 2.24 7.85
CA TYR A 27 11.37 3.11 6.68
C TYR A 27 12.78 3.26 6.12
N GLN A 28 13.81 3.27 6.97
CA GLN A 28 15.19 3.23 6.52
C GLN A 28 15.45 1.98 5.67
N LEU A 29 15.07 0.80 6.16
CA LEU A 29 15.24 -0.45 5.41
C LEU A 29 14.41 -0.47 4.13
N ASN A 30 13.17 -0.01 4.16
CA ASN A 30 12.32 0.09 2.97
C ASN A 30 12.99 0.96 1.91
N HIS A 31 13.34 2.20 2.26
CA HIS A 31 13.83 3.19 1.32
C HIS A 31 15.21 2.86 0.75
N ILE A 32 16.04 2.11 1.47
CA ILE A 32 17.34 1.64 0.98
C ILE A 32 17.16 0.48 -0.02
N ASN A 33 16.24 -0.45 0.26
CA ASN A 33 16.19 -1.74 -0.43
C ASN A 33 15.13 -1.81 -1.55
N GLN A 34 14.12 -0.93 -1.53
CA GLN A 34 13.15 -0.79 -2.62
C GLN A 34 13.85 -0.15 -3.84
N THR A 35 14.43 -1.01 -4.68
CA THR A 35 15.02 -0.64 -5.97
C THR A 35 14.15 -1.14 -7.11
N TYR A 36 14.25 -0.48 -8.26
CA TYR A 36 13.54 -0.84 -9.48
C TYR A 36 13.80 -2.31 -9.87
N ASP A 37 15.05 -2.76 -9.74
CA ASP A 37 15.44 -4.15 -10.00
C ASP A 37 14.89 -5.14 -8.96
N PHE A 38 14.89 -4.77 -7.68
CA PHE A 38 14.26 -5.59 -6.63
C PHE A 38 12.79 -5.80 -6.93
N VAL A 39 12.04 -4.73 -7.18
CA VAL A 39 10.61 -4.81 -7.43
C VAL A 39 10.29 -5.60 -8.69
N LYS A 40 11.06 -5.44 -9.76
CA LYS A 40 10.87 -6.25 -10.98
C LYS A 40 10.95 -7.74 -10.69
N ARG A 41 11.96 -8.18 -9.92
CA ARG A 41 12.09 -9.59 -9.51
C ARG A 41 10.92 -10.05 -8.65
N MET A 42 10.50 -9.24 -7.69
CA MET A 42 9.36 -9.58 -6.82
C MET A 42 8.07 -9.74 -7.64
N ARG A 43 7.79 -8.83 -8.57
CA ARG A 43 6.64 -8.95 -9.48
C ARG A 43 6.69 -10.22 -10.32
N GLU A 44 7.84 -10.54 -10.90
CA GLU A 44 8.01 -11.76 -11.70
C GLU A 44 7.81 -13.04 -10.89
N GLU A 45 8.28 -13.04 -9.64
CA GLU A 45 8.13 -14.18 -8.74
C GLU A 45 6.67 -14.37 -8.31
N TYR A 46 6.03 -13.31 -7.83
CA TYR A 46 4.70 -13.39 -7.21
C TYR A 46 3.55 -13.35 -8.19
N LYS A 47 3.74 -12.86 -9.43
CA LYS A 47 2.73 -12.95 -10.50
C LYS A 47 2.35 -14.39 -10.84
N LYS A 48 3.18 -15.38 -10.49
CA LYS A 48 2.92 -16.80 -10.74
C LYS A 48 1.75 -17.36 -9.90
N LEU A 49 1.39 -16.70 -8.80
CA LEU A 49 0.30 -17.09 -7.90
C LEU A 49 0.29 -18.58 -7.51
N ASN A 50 1.47 -19.16 -7.28
CA ASN A 50 1.65 -20.59 -7.05
C ASN A 50 2.04 -20.92 -5.59
N ARG A 51 1.67 -20.05 -4.64
CA ARG A 51 1.97 -20.22 -3.21
C ARG A 51 0.92 -21.07 -2.51
N VAL A 52 -0.32 -20.58 -2.51
CA VAL A 52 -1.46 -21.18 -1.81
C VAL A 52 -2.74 -20.88 -2.61
N GLU A 53 -3.66 -21.83 -2.65
CA GLU A 53 -5.03 -21.66 -3.17
C GLU A 53 -5.99 -21.58 -1.97
N MET A 54 -6.79 -20.52 -1.90
CA MET A 54 -7.74 -20.28 -0.81
C MET A 54 -8.84 -19.29 -1.23
N SER A 55 -9.92 -19.28 -0.45
CA SER A 55 -10.97 -18.27 -0.52
C SER A 55 -10.55 -16.95 0.14
N ILE A 56 -11.29 -15.88 -0.16
CA ILE A 56 -11.11 -14.57 0.48
C ILE A 56 -11.23 -14.67 2.01
N TRP A 57 -12.19 -15.46 2.50
CA TRP A 57 -12.42 -15.59 3.94
C TRP A 57 -11.28 -16.33 4.65
N GLU A 58 -10.78 -17.42 4.06
CA GLU A 58 -9.59 -18.11 4.58
C GLU A 58 -8.38 -17.17 4.61
N CYS A 59 -8.23 -16.31 3.60
CA CYS A 59 -7.19 -15.28 3.58
C CYS A 59 -7.36 -14.26 4.74
N CYS A 60 -8.59 -13.79 5.00
CA CYS A 60 -8.88 -12.95 6.16
C CYS A 60 -8.49 -13.65 7.47
N GLU A 61 -8.83 -14.93 7.63
CA GLU A 61 -8.53 -15.70 8.85
C GLU A 61 -7.03 -15.84 9.10
N LEU A 62 -6.21 -15.95 8.05
CA LEU A 62 -4.74 -15.98 8.18
C LEU A 62 -4.17 -14.68 8.76
N LEU A 63 -4.85 -13.54 8.56
CA LEU A 63 -4.43 -12.26 9.11
C LEU A 63 -4.75 -12.07 10.59
N ASN A 64 -5.31 -13.09 11.27
CA ASN A 64 -5.31 -13.12 12.74
C ASN A 64 -3.89 -13.20 13.32
N GLU A 65 -2.96 -13.80 12.59
CA GLU A 65 -1.57 -14.03 13.03
C GLU A 65 -0.62 -12.90 12.60
N VAL A 66 -1.15 -11.82 12.01
CA VAL A 66 -0.38 -10.72 11.45
C VAL A 66 -0.66 -9.44 12.22
N VAL A 67 0.42 -8.86 12.74
CA VAL A 67 0.46 -7.52 13.33
C VAL A 67 1.36 -6.64 12.45
N ASP A 68 0.87 -5.44 12.15
CA ASP A 68 1.60 -4.46 11.35
C ASP A 68 2.45 -3.57 12.28
N ASP A 69 3.70 -3.96 12.53
CA ASP A 69 4.61 -3.27 13.46
C ASP A 69 4.98 -1.86 13.01
N SER A 70 4.73 -1.56 11.73
CA SER A 70 4.99 -0.25 11.18
C SER A 70 3.89 0.76 11.54
N ASP A 71 2.72 0.27 11.97
CA ASP A 71 1.60 1.07 12.41
C ASP A 71 1.79 1.55 13.86
N PRO A 72 1.87 2.87 14.13
CA PRO A 72 2.01 3.38 15.49
C PRO A 72 0.72 3.21 16.31
N ASP A 73 -0.42 3.00 15.65
CA ASP A 73 -1.75 3.03 16.24
C ASP A 73 -2.38 1.63 16.38
N LEU A 74 -1.84 0.60 15.71
CA LEU A 74 -2.39 -0.76 15.71
C LEU A 74 -1.51 -1.76 16.48
N ASP A 75 -2.03 -2.26 17.61
CA ASP A 75 -1.53 -3.47 18.31
C ASP A 75 -2.44 -4.69 18.07
N GLU A 76 -3.43 -4.54 17.18
CA GLU A 76 -4.49 -5.53 16.97
C GLU A 76 -4.26 -6.37 15.70
N PRO A 77 -4.78 -7.61 15.66
CA PRO A 77 -4.70 -8.44 14.46
C PRO A 77 -5.32 -7.76 13.24
N GLN A 78 -4.65 -7.88 12.10
CA GLN A 78 -5.03 -7.21 10.87
C GLN A 78 -6.45 -7.53 10.39
N ILE A 79 -7.00 -8.73 10.66
CA ILE A 79 -8.40 -9.05 10.32
C ILE A 79 -9.41 -8.08 10.94
N LYS A 80 -9.13 -7.56 12.14
CA LYS A 80 -10.04 -6.65 12.84
C LYS A 80 -10.12 -5.32 12.11
N GLN A 81 -8.96 -4.82 11.64
CA GLN A 81 -8.89 -3.62 10.80
C GLN A 81 -9.71 -3.81 9.51
N LEU A 82 -9.56 -4.95 8.81
CA LEU A 82 -10.33 -5.23 7.59
C LEU A 82 -11.85 -5.14 7.81
N LEU A 83 -12.33 -5.77 8.89
CA LEU A 83 -13.75 -5.79 9.23
C LEU A 83 -14.25 -4.40 9.66
N GLN A 84 -13.44 -3.64 10.41
CA GLN A 84 -13.78 -2.28 10.84
C GLN A 84 -13.88 -1.34 9.64
N THR A 85 -12.89 -1.33 8.74
CA THR A 85 -12.91 -0.50 7.53
C THR A 85 -14.09 -0.88 6.64
N ALA A 86 -14.34 -2.18 6.44
CA ALA A 86 -15.47 -2.66 5.63
C ALA A 86 -16.83 -2.24 6.22
N GLU A 87 -17.03 -2.39 7.53
CA GLU A 87 -18.30 -2.01 8.18
C GLU A 87 -18.53 -0.50 8.21
N ALA A 88 -17.48 0.29 8.40
CA ALA A 88 -17.58 1.75 8.35
C ALA A 88 -17.92 2.23 6.93
N ILE A 89 -17.26 1.69 5.91
CA ILE A 89 -17.60 1.96 4.51
C ILE A 89 -19.03 1.51 4.17
N ARG A 90 -19.46 0.34 4.65
CA ARG A 90 -20.84 -0.16 4.47
C ARG A 90 -21.88 0.79 5.05
N LYS A 91 -21.57 1.42 6.20
CA LYS A 91 -22.46 2.37 6.87
C LYS A 91 -22.56 3.69 6.13
N ASP A 92 -21.43 4.21 5.64
CA ASP A 92 -21.36 5.53 5.01
C ASP A 92 -21.77 5.50 3.53
N TYR A 93 -21.59 4.36 2.85
CA TYR A 93 -21.88 4.16 1.42
C TYR A 93 -22.74 2.90 1.21
N PRO A 94 -24.00 2.87 1.69
CA PRO A 94 -24.80 1.65 1.76
C PRO A 94 -25.20 1.06 0.39
N ASN A 95 -25.05 1.81 -0.71
CA ASN A 95 -25.44 1.37 -2.05
C ASN A 95 -24.23 0.95 -2.91
N GLU A 96 -23.03 1.02 -2.35
CA GLU A 96 -21.75 0.78 -3.02
C GLU A 96 -21.12 -0.54 -2.51
N ASP A 97 -21.82 -1.66 -2.72
CA ASP A 97 -21.40 -3.00 -2.27
C ASP A 97 -19.97 -3.39 -2.66
N TRP A 98 -19.55 -3.05 -3.88
CA TRP A 98 -18.19 -3.23 -4.37
C TRP A 98 -17.16 -2.47 -3.52
N LEU A 99 -17.51 -1.33 -2.94
CA LEU A 99 -16.63 -0.54 -2.09
C LEU A 99 -16.49 -1.19 -0.70
N HIS A 100 -17.54 -1.84 -0.20
CA HIS A 100 -17.49 -2.61 1.06
C HIS A 100 -16.51 -3.76 0.92
N LEU A 101 -16.61 -4.50 -0.19
CA LEU A 101 -15.69 -5.60 -0.47
C LEU A 101 -14.27 -5.08 -0.73
N THR A 102 -14.11 -3.94 -1.42
CA THR A 102 -12.79 -3.32 -1.60
C THR A 102 -12.12 -3.03 -0.26
N ALA A 103 -12.86 -2.46 0.69
CA ALA A 103 -12.40 -2.21 2.04
C ALA A 103 -12.09 -3.50 2.83
N LEU A 104 -12.80 -4.60 2.57
CA LEU A 104 -12.45 -5.89 3.18
C LEU A 104 -11.14 -6.48 2.62
N ILE A 105 -10.87 -6.31 1.33
CA ILE A 105 -9.77 -7.02 0.65
C ILE A 105 -8.47 -6.23 0.50
N HIS A 106 -8.49 -4.91 0.69
CA HIS A 106 -7.36 -4.03 0.36
C HIS A 106 -6.02 -4.49 0.97
N ASP A 107 -6.06 -4.89 2.24
CA ASP A 107 -4.90 -5.26 3.05
C ASP A 107 -4.60 -6.76 3.05
N LEU A 108 -5.33 -7.57 2.26
CA LEU A 108 -5.09 -9.03 2.20
C LEU A 108 -3.70 -9.40 1.70
N GLY A 109 -2.98 -8.48 1.08
CA GLY A 109 -1.62 -8.73 0.61
C GLY A 109 -0.60 -8.85 1.75
N LYS A 110 -0.98 -8.48 2.98
CA LYS A 110 -0.15 -8.65 4.17
C LYS A 110 0.14 -10.12 4.50
N VAL A 111 -0.57 -11.08 3.88
CA VAL A 111 -0.21 -12.51 3.93
C VAL A 111 1.21 -12.80 3.46
N LEU A 112 1.85 -11.91 2.70
CA LEU A 112 3.27 -12.00 2.34
C LEU A 112 4.22 -12.13 3.54
N LEU A 113 3.80 -11.69 4.73
CA LEU A 113 4.53 -11.84 6.00
C LEU A 113 4.54 -13.29 6.49
N LEU A 114 3.60 -14.13 6.02
CA LEU A 114 3.46 -15.51 6.47
C LEU A 114 4.45 -16.42 5.73
N PRO A 115 5.02 -17.44 6.39
CA PRO A 115 5.97 -18.36 5.78
C PRO A 115 5.45 -19.07 4.52
N SER A 116 4.15 -19.38 4.47
CA SER A 116 3.50 -20.02 3.32
C SER A 116 3.50 -19.16 2.04
N PHE A 117 3.62 -17.84 2.20
CA PHE A 117 3.67 -16.89 1.09
C PHE A 117 5.07 -16.39 0.79
N GLY A 118 6.01 -16.57 1.71
CA GLY A 118 7.42 -16.19 1.52
C GLY A 118 8.10 -15.69 2.79
N GLY A 119 7.33 -15.32 3.82
CA GLY A 119 7.87 -14.79 5.06
C GLY A 119 8.69 -13.52 4.82
N LEU A 120 8.19 -12.62 3.97
CA LEU A 120 8.90 -11.41 3.61
C LEU A 120 9.05 -10.50 4.85
N PRO A 121 10.14 -9.71 4.93
CA PRO A 121 10.28 -8.73 6.00
C PRO A 121 9.20 -7.65 5.88
N GLN A 122 8.75 -7.10 7.01
CA GLN A 122 7.75 -6.01 7.08
C GLN A 122 8.01 -4.91 6.03
N TRP A 123 9.26 -4.43 5.91
CA TRP A 123 9.62 -3.35 4.98
C TRP A 123 9.32 -3.67 3.51
N ALA A 124 9.22 -4.94 3.13
CA ALA A 124 8.89 -5.36 1.77
C ALA A 124 7.40 -5.69 1.58
N VAL A 125 6.55 -5.43 2.59
CA VAL A 125 5.12 -5.78 2.57
C VAL A 125 4.24 -4.59 2.89
N VAL A 126 4.45 -3.89 4.00
CA VAL A 126 3.50 -2.90 4.55
C VAL A 126 3.92 -1.44 4.27
N ARG A 127 3.05 -0.49 4.62
CA ARG A 127 3.22 0.99 4.54
C ARG A 127 3.27 1.65 3.16
N ASP A 128 3.41 2.96 3.24
CA ASP A 128 3.50 3.96 2.19
C ASP A 128 4.32 3.47 0.99
N THR A 129 3.67 3.45 -0.16
CA THR A 129 4.28 3.12 -1.44
C THR A 129 4.75 4.36 -2.18
N HIS A 130 5.72 4.17 -3.06
CA HIS A 130 6.29 5.25 -3.87
C HIS A 130 6.71 4.74 -5.27
N PRO A 131 6.70 5.60 -6.30
CA PRO A 131 7.21 5.25 -7.62
C PRO A 131 8.72 4.99 -7.60
N LEU A 132 9.14 3.98 -8.35
CA LEU A 132 10.54 3.68 -8.67
C LEU A 132 10.82 4.03 -10.12
N GLY A 133 12.09 4.22 -10.49
CA GLY A 133 12.46 4.55 -11.87
C GLY A 133 12.25 6.03 -12.24
N CYS A 134 11.89 6.88 -11.29
CA CYS A 134 11.92 8.33 -11.34
C CYS A 134 12.41 8.90 -10.00
N ALA A 135 12.62 10.21 -9.93
CA ALA A 135 13.12 10.84 -8.71
C ALA A 135 12.14 10.61 -7.53
N PHE A 136 12.72 10.31 -6.37
CA PHE A 136 11.98 10.26 -5.11
C PHE A 136 11.55 11.67 -4.72
N ASP A 137 10.28 11.85 -4.38
CA ASP A 137 9.71 13.14 -3.98
C ASP A 137 9.94 13.37 -2.46
N GLU A 138 10.12 14.62 -2.06
CA GLU A 138 10.36 15.00 -0.66
C GLU A 138 9.15 14.75 0.26
N TYR A 139 7.95 14.60 -0.32
CA TYR A 139 6.73 14.22 0.42
C TYR A 139 6.70 12.75 0.85
N ILE A 140 7.63 11.92 0.39
CA ILE A 140 7.77 10.55 0.92
C ILE A 140 8.32 10.62 2.34
N VAL A 141 7.63 9.94 3.28
CA VAL A 141 8.03 9.91 4.69
C VAL A 141 9.47 9.44 4.85
N HIS A 142 10.24 10.04 5.77
CA HIS A 142 11.68 9.76 5.95
C HIS A 142 12.52 9.79 4.65
N HIS A 143 12.21 10.71 3.71
CA HIS A 143 12.92 10.88 2.43
C HIS A 143 14.46 10.85 2.52
N LYS A 144 15.04 11.32 3.65
CA LYS A 144 16.49 11.36 3.90
C LYS A 144 17.22 10.04 3.63
N TYR A 145 16.57 8.89 3.84
CA TYR A 145 17.18 7.57 3.67
C TYR A 145 17.37 7.15 2.21
N PHE A 146 16.65 7.76 1.25
CA PHE A 146 16.85 7.45 -0.16
C PHE A 146 18.26 7.77 -0.64
N LYS A 147 19.03 8.63 0.04
CA LYS A 147 20.43 8.91 -0.31
C LYS A 147 21.32 7.65 -0.33
N GLU A 148 20.92 6.61 0.40
CA GLU A 148 21.59 5.31 0.47
C GLU A 148 21.02 4.28 -0.53
N ASN A 149 19.89 4.58 -1.18
CA ASN A 149 19.30 3.74 -2.21
C ASN A 149 20.16 3.78 -3.49
N LEU A 150 20.40 2.60 -4.07
CA LEU A 150 21.17 2.45 -5.32
C LEU A 150 20.58 3.24 -6.51
N ASP A 151 19.28 3.42 -6.53
CA ASP A 151 18.57 4.14 -7.60
C ASP A 151 18.59 5.66 -7.45
N TYR A 152 18.91 6.20 -6.27
CA TYR A 152 18.83 7.64 -5.99
C TYR A 152 19.75 8.47 -6.89
N ASN A 153 20.97 7.99 -7.13
CA ASN A 153 21.95 8.64 -8.01
C ASN A 153 21.99 8.03 -9.41
N ASN A 154 21.07 7.12 -9.75
CA ASN A 154 21.03 6.52 -11.07
C ASN A 154 20.61 7.57 -12.11
N PRO A 155 21.44 7.87 -13.13
CA PRO A 155 21.14 8.93 -14.11
C PRO A 155 19.89 8.65 -14.96
N SER A 156 19.42 7.41 -15.00
CA SER A 156 18.17 7.05 -15.69
C SER A 156 16.93 7.35 -14.85
N TYR A 157 17.07 7.42 -13.53
CA TYR A 157 15.94 7.50 -12.59
C TYR A 157 15.90 8.84 -11.84
N ASN A 158 17.03 9.51 -11.63
CA ASN A 158 17.14 10.70 -10.77
C ASN A 158 16.54 12.01 -11.34
N THR A 159 15.67 11.92 -12.34
CA THR A 159 14.94 13.08 -12.89
C THR A 159 13.44 12.95 -12.59
N LYS A 160 12.69 14.05 -12.73
CA LYS A 160 11.24 14.10 -12.45
C LYS A 160 10.45 12.96 -13.12
N TYR A 161 10.82 12.60 -14.35
CA TYR A 161 10.16 11.53 -15.10
C TYR A 161 10.97 10.24 -15.10
N GLY A 162 12.30 10.30 -14.94
CA GLY A 162 13.18 9.15 -15.08
C GLY A 162 12.92 8.41 -16.39
N ILE A 163 12.46 7.17 -16.29
CA ILE A 163 12.10 6.33 -17.46
C ILE A 163 10.67 6.52 -17.97
N TYR A 164 9.84 7.30 -17.29
CA TYR A 164 8.42 7.49 -17.63
C TYR A 164 8.21 8.66 -18.58
N SER A 165 7.00 8.73 -19.14
CA SER A 165 6.52 9.90 -19.87
C SER A 165 5.44 10.62 -19.05
N GLN A 166 5.21 11.90 -19.36
CA GLN A 166 4.17 12.67 -18.69
C GLN A 166 2.79 12.07 -18.97
N GLY A 167 2.00 11.89 -17.91
CA GLY A 167 0.65 11.32 -18.00
C GLY A 167 0.62 9.89 -18.55
N CYS A 168 1.69 9.12 -18.34
CA CYS A 168 1.77 7.74 -18.80
C CYS A 168 0.73 6.82 -18.17
N GLY A 169 0.08 7.24 -17.08
CA GLY A 169 -0.83 6.42 -16.31
C GLY A 169 -0.09 5.65 -15.24
N LEU A 170 -0.61 5.67 -14.02
CA LEU A 170 -0.01 4.97 -12.88
C LEU A 170 0.08 3.46 -13.13
N GLU A 171 -0.76 2.91 -14.01
CA GLU A 171 -0.70 1.51 -14.38
C GLU A 171 0.64 1.10 -15.00
N ASN A 172 1.31 2.06 -15.66
CA ASN A 172 2.61 1.91 -16.31
C ASN A 172 3.79 2.29 -15.40
N VAL A 173 3.52 2.74 -14.18
CA VAL A 173 4.53 3.08 -13.18
C VAL A 173 4.86 1.85 -12.34
N VAL A 174 6.15 1.61 -12.13
CA VAL A 174 6.61 0.60 -11.17
C VAL A 174 6.58 1.23 -9.79
N MET A 175 5.64 0.77 -8.96
CA MET A 175 5.54 1.14 -7.55
C MET A 175 6.44 0.24 -6.70
N SER A 176 6.93 0.74 -5.56
CA SER A 176 7.58 -0.06 -4.52
C SER A 176 6.77 -1.33 -4.21
N TRP A 177 7.45 -2.45 -3.99
CA TRP A 177 6.80 -3.73 -3.75
C TRP A 177 6.15 -3.79 -2.36
N GLY A 178 4.93 -4.34 -2.29
CA GLY A 178 4.19 -4.50 -1.06
C GLY A 178 2.82 -5.16 -1.27
N HIS A 179 2.00 -5.13 -0.23
CA HIS A 179 0.65 -5.70 -0.19
C HIS A 179 -0.28 -5.13 -1.27
N ASP A 180 -0.23 -3.82 -1.57
CA ASP A 180 -0.99 -3.18 -2.64
C ASP A 180 -0.76 -3.86 -4.00
N GLU A 181 0.51 -3.95 -4.41
CA GLU A 181 0.88 -4.48 -5.72
C GLU A 181 0.62 -5.97 -5.81
N TYR A 182 0.85 -6.70 -4.71
CA TYR A 182 0.54 -8.12 -4.66
C TYR A 182 -0.97 -8.39 -4.76
N MET A 183 -1.82 -7.66 -4.03
CA MET A 183 -3.27 -7.83 -4.13
C MET A 183 -3.82 -7.40 -5.48
N TYR A 184 -3.24 -6.37 -6.10
CA TYR A 184 -3.56 -6.03 -7.49
C TYR A 184 -3.26 -7.21 -8.43
N LEU A 185 -2.10 -7.85 -8.31
CA LEU A 185 -1.74 -9.02 -9.10
C LEU A 185 -2.67 -10.20 -8.83
N VAL A 186 -2.98 -10.50 -7.56
CA VAL A 186 -3.93 -11.55 -7.16
C VAL A 186 -5.29 -11.33 -7.82
N ALA A 187 -5.85 -10.13 -7.70
CA ALA A 187 -7.17 -9.81 -8.26
C ALA A 187 -7.17 -9.87 -9.80
N LYS A 188 -6.12 -9.35 -10.43
CA LYS A 188 -5.99 -9.32 -11.89
C LYS A 188 -5.83 -10.71 -12.50
N GLU A 189 -4.91 -11.52 -11.99
CA GLU A 189 -4.58 -12.81 -12.59
C GLU A 189 -5.64 -13.89 -12.24
N ASN A 190 -6.41 -13.72 -11.16
CA ASN A 190 -7.61 -14.53 -10.90
C ASN A 190 -8.84 -14.10 -11.73
N GLY A 191 -8.71 -13.07 -12.58
CA GLY A 191 -9.80 -12.62 -13.45
C GLY A 191 -10.99 -12.04 -12.68
N THR A 192 -10.73 -11.20 -11.68
CA THR A 192 -11.77 -10.57 -10.87
C THR A 192 -12.89 -9.94 -11.72
N THR A 193 -14.13 -10.06 -11.25
CA THR A 193 -15.31 -9.41 -11.85
C THR A 193 -15.59 -8.03 -11.24
N LEU A 194 -14.73 -7.56 -10.32
CA LEU A 194 -14.91 -6.27 -9.67
C LEU A 194 -14.65 -5.11 -10.64
N PRO A 195 -15.29 -3.94 -10.43
CA PRO A 195 -15.05 -2.76 -11.25
C PRO A 195 -13.58 -2.37 -11.30
N GLN A 196 -13.12 -1.78 -12.42
CA GLN A 196 -11.73 -1.37 -12.61
C GLN A 196 -11.22 -0.41 -11.50
N VAL A 197 -12.11 0.42 -10.96
CA VAL A 197 -11.80 1.31 -9.83
C VAL A 197 -11.35 0.54 -8.58
N VAL A 198 -11.81 -0.70 -8.37
CA VAL A 198 -11.35 -1.54 -7.24
C VAL A 198 -9.87 -1.86 -7.38
N LEU A 199 -9.44 -2.23 -8.59
CA LEU A 199 -8.02 -2.48 -8.86
C LEU A 199 -7.17 -1.23 -8.66
N PHE A 200 -7.70 -0.06 -9.00
CA PHE A 200 -7.03 1.22 -8.72
C PHE A 200 -6.91 1.46 -7.21
N ILE A 201 -7.98 1.26 -6.44
CA ILE A 201 -7.94 1.50 -5.00
C ILE A 201 -6.98 0.53 -4.31
N VAL A 202 -7.13 -0.78 -4.56
CA VAL A 202 -6.26 -1.81 -3.97
C VAL A 202 -4.79 -1.55 -4.30
N ARG A 203 -4.47 -1.09 -5.50
CA ARG A 203 -3.07 -0.90 -5.93
C ARG A 203 -2.40 0.36 -5.38
N TYR A 204 -3.18 1.38 -4.98
CA TYR A 204 -2.63 2.71 -4.65
C TYR A 204 -3.08 3.24 -3.29
N HIS A 205 -3.75 2.44 -2.47
CA HIS A 205 -4.28 2.90 -1.18
C HIS A 205 -3.18 3.26 -0.19
N SER A 206 -1.99 2.69 -0.33
CA SER A 206 -0.79 3.09 0.41
C SER A 206 0.01 4.19 -0.29
N PHE A 207 -0.43 4.75 -1.42
CA PHE A 207 0.34 5.77 -2.15
C PHE A 207 0.14 7.20 -1.58
N TYR A 208 0.44 7.38 -0.29
CA TYR A 208 0.23 8.61 0.46
C TYR A 208 0.83 9.88 -0.16
N PRO A 209 2.06 9.87 -0.73
CA PRO A 209 2.59 11.03 -1.45
C PRO A 209 1.61 11.56 -2.50
N LEU A 210 0.89 10.68 -3.20
CA LEU A 210 -0.11 11.08 -4.16
C LEU A 210 -1.40 11.58 -3.49
N HIS A 211 -2.10 10.71 -2.75
CA HIS A 211 -3.47 11.04 -2.33
C HIS A 211 -3.57 12.00 -1.14
N LYS A 212 -2.48 12.19 -0.39
CA LYS A 212 -2.40 13.13 0.75
C LYS A 212 -1.65 14.42 0.39
N ALA A 213 -0.56 14.34 -0.39
CA ALA A 213 0.29 15.50 -0.69
C ALA A 213 0.18 16.02 -2.13
N GLY A 214 -0.46 15.29 -3.06
CA GLY A 214 -0.53 15.68 -4.48
C GLY A 214 0.79 15.53 -5.23
N ALA A 215 1.76 14.79 -4.69
CA ALA A 215 2.98 14.43 -5.41
C ALA A 215 2.66 13.46 -6.55
N TYR A 216 3.52 13.42 -7.57
CA TYR A 216 3.40 12.51 -8.72
C TYR A 216 2.17 12.65 -9.63
N GLU A 217 1.35 13.71 -9.49
CA GLU A 217 0.23 13.97 -10.41
C GLU A 217 0.67 14.08 -11.89
N HIS A 218 1.94 14.40 -12.16
CA HIS A 218 2.49 14.44 -13.52
C HIS A 218 2.59 13.07 -14.21
N LEU A 219 2.46 11.96 -13.48
CA LEU A 219 2.42 10.60 -14.03
C LEU A 219 1.00 10.12 -14.30
N MET A 220 -0.02 10.73 -13.67
CA MET A 220 -1.41 10.31 -13.78
C MET A 220 -2.01 10.58 -15.16
N ASN A 221 -2.74 9.61 -15.68
CA ASN A 221 -3.61 9.80 -16.84
C ASN A 221 -5.01 10.31 -16.38
N LYS A 222 -5.94 10.47 -17.33
CA LYS A 222 -7.31 10.95 -17.03
C LYS A 222 -8.10 9.97 -16.16
N GLU A 223 -7.94 8.67 -16.38
CA GLU A 223 -8.65 7.64 -15.61
C GLU A 223 -8.17 7.62 -14.15
N ASP A 224 -6.87 7.76 -13.91
CA ASP A 224 -6.30 7.88 -12.57
C ASP A 224 -6.89 9.08 -11.82
N GLN A 225 -7.03 10.22 -12.50
CA GLN A 225 -7.59 11.45 -11.92
C GLN A 225 -9.07 11.26 -11.52
N GLU A 226 -9.84 10.56 -12.35
CA GLU A 226 -11.25 10.24 -12.08
C GLU A 226 -11.39 9.26 -10.90
N ASN A 227 -10.45 8.32 -10.77
CA ASN A 227 -10.44 7.29 -9.72
C ASN A 227 -9.89 7.79 -8.38
N LEU A 228 -9.07 8.85 -8.36
CA LEU A 228 -8.46 9.41 -7.15
C LEU A 228 -9.49 9.79 -6.07
N LYS A 229 -10.71 10.18 -6.46
CA LYS A 229 -11.79 10.47 -5.51
C LYS A 229 -12.17 9.27 -4.65
N TRP A 230 -12.13 8.06 -5.21
CA TRP A 230 -12.48 6.82 -4.51
C TRP A 230 -11.36 6.37 -3.59
N LEU A 231 -10.11 6.57 -4.02
CA LEU A 231 -8.94 6.36 -3.18
C LEU A 231 -8.97 7.20 -1.90
N LYS A 232 -9.38 8.47 -2.04
CA LYS A 232 -9.57 9.41 -0.93
C LYS A 232 -10.78 9.07 -0.05
N ILE A 233 -11.71 8.23 -0.49
CA ILE A 233 -12.85 7.78 0.33
C ILE A 233 -12.39 6.67 1.27
N ILE A 234 -11.70 5.66 0.74
CA ILE A 234 -11.20 4.54 1.55
C ILE A 234 -10.18 5.00 2.60
N ASN A 235 -9.28 5.92 2.25
CA ASN A 235 -8.27 6.45 3.18
C ASN A 235 -8.80 7.41 4.27
N LYS A 236 -10.11 7.68 4.34
CA LYS A 236 -10.71 8.51 5.40
C LYS A 236 -11.26 7.71 6.57
N VAL A 237 -11.40 6.40 6.38
CA VAL A 237 -12.03 5.46 7.31
C VAL A 237 -10.94 4.71 8.04
#